data_AF-A0A1G0E4Q3-F1
#
_entry.id   AF-A0A1G0E4Q3-F1
#
_cell.length_a   1.000
_cell.length_b   1.000
_cell.length_c   1.000
_cell.angle_alpha   90.00
_cell.angle_beta   90.00
_cell.angle_gamma   90.00
#
_symmetry.space_group_name_H-M   'P 1'
#
loop_
_entity.id
_entity.type
_entity.pdbx_description
1 polymer ?
#
loop_
_entity_poly.entity_id
_entity_poly.type
_entity_poly.pdbx_seq_one_letter_code
_entity_poly.pdbx_strand_id
1 'polypeptide(L)'
;MKLINQKITLSLCIGTFLLFVTSLGLADIKLLLSKDKINFPMAEFSITGKEALQLWEYLAKSEKQGGFVTGSAAMGTSSLESPVVTCFHENPDNYGSRYYHDGDDYITAHNKAEKDPSLYRCNIKIDQNGLAKK
;
A
#
# COMPACT_ATOMS: atom_id res chain seq x y z
N MET A 1 31.02 -42.81 9.98
CA MET A 1 29.66 -42.64 10.53
C MET A 1 29.41 -41.16 10.92
N LYS A 2 29.50 -40.22 9.95
CA LYS A 2 29.34 -38.76 10.19
C LYS A 2 28.39 -38.06 9.20
N LEU A 3 27.92 -38.75 8.17
CA LEU A 3 27.16 -38.16 7.05
C LEU A 3 25.63 -38.18 7.24
N ILE A 4 25.11 -38.92 8.22
CA ILE A 4 23.66 -39.08 8.40
C ILE A 4 23.08 -37.90 9.23
N ASN A 5 23.83 -37.42 10.23
CA ASN A 5 23.37 -36.33 11.10
C ASN A 5 23.32 -34.95 10.42
N GLN A 6 24.01 -34.76 9.29
CA GLN A 6 24.07 -33.46 8.60
C GLN A 6 22.86 -33.22 7.68
N LYS A 7 22.20 -34.30 7.21
CA LYS A 7 21.02 -34.21 6.32
C LYS A 7 19.74 -33.86 7.10
N ILE A 8 19.65 -34.26 8.37
CA ILE A 8 18.46 -34.03 9.21
C ILE A 8 18.38 -32.57 9.66
N THR A 9 19.53 -31.95 9.95
CA THR A 9 19.59 -30.55 10.40
C THR A 9 19.23 -29.55 9.28
N LEU A 10 19.55 -29.85 8.02
CA LEU A 10 19.23 -28.97 6.89
C LEU A 10 17.73 -28.95 6.56
N SER A 11 17.05 -30.09 6.74
CA SER A 11 15.60 -30.22 6.51
C SER A 11 14.77 -29.42 7.52
N LEU A 12 15.22 -29.37 8.78
CA LEU A 12 14.51 -28.67 9.86
C LEU A 12 14.49 -27.14 9.68
N CYS A 13 15.55 -26.55 9.11
CA CYS A 13 15.65 -25.11 8.87
C CYS A 13 14.80 -24.62 7.70
N ILE A 14 14.53 -25.47 6.70
CA ILE A 14 13.70 -25.12 5.54
C ILE A 14 12.21 -25.16 5.93
N GLY A 15 11.81 -26.12 6.77
CA GLY A 15 10.45 -26.23 7.28
C GLY A 15 10.02 -25.04 8.15
N THR A 16 10.93 -24.53 8.99
CA THR A 16 10.64 -23.33 9.81
C THR A 16 10.64 -22.04 8.99
N PHE A 17 11.44 -21.95 7.93
CA PHE A 17 11.39 -20.80 7.01
C PHE A 17 10.03 -20.72 6.30
N LEU A 18 9.51 -21.83 5.77
CA LEU A 18 8.22 -21.88 5.08
C LEU A 18 7.01 -21.55 5.97
N LEU A 19 7.07 -21.90 7.27
CA LEU A 19 6.02 -21.54 8.23
C LEU A 19 6.08 -20.07 8.68
N PHE A 20 7.23 -19.40 8.54
CA PHE A 20 7.35 -17.98 8.86
C PHE A 20 6.80 -17.08 7.74
N VAL A 21 6.90 -17.51 6.48
CA VAL A 21 6.43 -16.72 5.32
C VAL A 21 4.91 -16.54 5.31
N THR A 22 4.13 -17.44 5.91
CA THR A 22 2.66 -17.31 5.96
C THR A 22 2.15 -16.25 6.94
N SER A 23 3.04 -15.63 7.73
CA SER A 23 2.68 -14.55 8.67
C SER A 23 2.81 -13.12 8.09
N LEU A 24 3.20 -12.99 6.82
CA LEU A 24 3.14 -11.72 6.11
C LEU A 24 1.66 -11.33 6.00
N GLY A 25 1.29 -10.29 6.74
CA GLY A 25 -0.09 -9.83 6.91
C GLY A 25 -0.85 -9.79 5.59
N LEU A 26 -2.07 -10.33 5.62
CA LEU A 26 -2.99 -10.24 4.52
C LEU A 26 -3.32 -8.75 4.30
N ALA A 27 -2.97 -8.23 3.12
CA ALA A 27 -3.42 -6.93 2.68
C ALA A 27 -4.95 -6.84 2.82
N ASP A 28 -5.48 -5.78 3.44
CA ASP A 28 -6.93 -5.52 3.47
C ASP A 28 -7.35 -5.00 2.08
N ILE A 29 -7.52 -5.94 1.16
CA ILE A 29 -7.98 -5.70 -0.20
C ILE A 29 -9.47 -5.99 -0.23
N LYS A 30 -10.28 -4.94 -0.40
CA LYS A 30 -11.72 -5.06 -0.58
C LYS A 30 -12.06 -4.93 -2.05
N LEU A 31 -12.72 -5.96 -2.59
CA LEU A 31 -13.32 -5.91 -3.91
C LEU A 31 -14.67 -5.18 -3.82
N LEU A 32 -14.78 -4.07 -4.51
CA LEU A 32 -15.99 -3.28 -4.64
C LEU A 32 -16.45 -3.36 -6.10
N LEU A 33 -17.73 -3.64 -6.31
CA LEU A 33 -18.36 -3.49 -7.61
C LEU A 33 -18.88 -2.07 -7.70
N SER A 34 -18.21 -1.23 -8.50
CA SER A 34 -18.69 0.15 -8.68
C SER A 34 -20.02 0.13 -9.45
N LYS A 35 -21.07 0.65 -8.80
CA LYS A 35 -22.41 0.85 -9.38
C LYS A 35 -22.60 2.29 -9.84
N ASP A 36 -21.54 2.95 -10.32
CA ASP A 36 -21.72 4.23 -10.99
C ASP A 36 -22.49 4.00 -12.30
N LYS A 37 -23.79 4.28 -12.20
CA LYS A 37 -24.73 4.34 -13.32
C LYS A 37 -24.16 5.35 -14.32
N ILE A 38 -23.47 4.90 -15.36
CA ILE A 38 -23.30 5.52 -16.69
C ILE A 38 -22.09 4.91 -17.42
N ASN A 39 -21.07 4.39 -16.72
CA ASN A 39 -19.89 3.79 -17.35
C ASN A 39 -19.72 2.34 -16.89
N PHE A 40 -19.34 1.48 -17.83
CA PHE A 40 -19.17 0.01 -17.74
C PHE A 40 -18.82 -0.53 -16.34
N PRO A 41 -19.33 -1.72 -15.95
CA PRO A 41 -19.01 -2.32 -14.66
C PRO A 41 -17.49 -2.49 -14.52
N MET A 42 -16.93 -1.86 -13.50
CA MET A 42 -15.51 -1.92 -13.15
C MET A 42 -15.35 -2.63 -11.81
N ALA A 43 -14.33 -3.48 -11.73
CA ALA A 43 -13.86 -4.03 -10.47
C ALA A 43 -12.93 -3.00 -9.81
N GLU A 44 -13.23 -2.62 -8.58
CA GLU A 44 -12.38 -1.72 -7.80
C GLU A 44 -11.77 -2.48 -6.62
N PHE A 45 -10.45 -2.48 -6.54
CA PHE A 45 -9.70 -3.03 -5.42
C PHE A 45 -9.27 -1.88 -4.52
N SER A 46 -9.89 -1.75 -3.36
CA SER A 46 -9.48 -0.81 -2.32
C SER A 46 -8.41 -1.46 -1.47
N ILE A 47 -7.22 -0.86 -1.44
CA ILE A 47 -6.03 -1.26 -0.69
C ILE A 47 -5.79 -0.20 0.40
N THR A 48 -5.56 -0.63 1.63
CA THR A 48 -5.25 0.25 2.77
C THR A 48 -4.08 -0.31 3.57
N GLY A 49 -3.51 0.49 4.49
CA GLY A 49 -2.46 0.04 5.38
C GLY A 49 -1.09 -0.04 4.69
N LYS A 50 -0.26 -1.01 5.09
CA LYS A 50 1.16 -1.08 4.69
C LYS A 50 1.33 -1.19 3.18
N GLU A 51 0.44 -1.94 2.53
CA GLU A 51 0.45 -2.14 1.09
C GLU A 51 0.07 -0.86 0.34
N ALA A 52 -0.85 -0.06 0.88
CA ALA A 52 -1.18 1.24 0.31
C ALA A 52 -0.01 2.22 0.43
N LEU A 53 0.69 2.25 1.57
CA LEU A 53 1.91 3.04 1.75
C LEU A 53 3.00 2.62 0.76
N GLN A 54 3.25 1.31 0.61
CA GLN A 54 4.26 0.80 -0.33
C GLN A 54 3.92 1.16 -1.78
N LEU A 55 2.65 1.03 -2.17
CA LEU A 55 2.20 1.40 -3.50
C LEU A 55 2.33 2.91 -3.72
N TRP A 56 1.94 3.74 -2.75
CA TRP A 56 2.14 5.19 -2.79
C TRP A 56 3.63 5.54 -2.99
N GLU A 57 4.53 4.99 -2.19
CA GLU A 57 5.98 5.27 -2.29
C GLU A 57 6.55 4.85 -3.65
N TYR A 58 6.06 3.73 -4.20
CA TYR A 58 6.44 3.29 -5.55
C TYR A 58 5.97 4.29 -6.61
N LEU A 59 4.70 4.69 -6.57
CA LEU A 59 4.11 5.64 -7.51
C LEU A 59 4.74 7.03 -7.42
N ALA A 60 5.00 7.53 -6.22
CA ALA A 60 5.69 8.81 -6.01
C ALA A 60 7.12 8.80 -6.60
N LYS A 61 7.81 7.66 -6.58
CA LYS A 61 9.10 7.50 -7.27
C LYS A 61 8.94 7.50 -8.79
N SER A 62 7.88 6.88 -9.30
CA SER A 62 7.55 6.80 -10.73
C SER A 62 7.00 8.10 -11.31
N GLU A 63 6.47 9.02 -10.50
CA GLU A 63 6.06 10.37 -10.93
C GLU A 63 7.20 11.10 -11.63
N LYS A 64 8.45 10.95 -11.14
CA LYS A 64 9.66 11.51 -11.75
C LYS A 64 9.90 11.03 -13.19
N GLN A 65 9.20 9.99 -13.63
CA GLN A 65 9.27 9.40 -14.96
C GLN A 65 8.04 9.72 -15.83
N GLY A 66 7.11 10.57 -15.35
CA GLY A 66 5.98 11.10 -16.11
C GLY A 66 4.75 10.18 -16.17
N GLY A 67 4.63 9.18 -15.30
CA GLY A 67 3.54 8.20 -15.34
C GLY A 67 2.24 8.57 -14.60
N PHE A 68 2.25 9.63 -13.78
CA PHE A 68 1.16 9.96 -12.84
C PHE A 68 0.99 11.47 -12.69
N VAL A 69 -0.21 11.91 -12.33
CA VAL A 69 -0.52 13.31 -12.02
C VAL A 69 -0.68 13.45 -10.50
N THR A 70 0.02 14.43 -9.92
CA THR A 70 -0.18 14.85 -8.53
C THR A 70 -1.37 15.80 -8.43
N GLY A 71 -2.32 15.44 -7.57
CA GLY A 71 -3.48 16.27 -7.23
C GLY A 71 -3.44 16.70 -5.78
N SER A 72 -3.99 17.88 -5.49
CA SER A 72 -4.43 18.22 -4.13
C SER A 72 -5.94 18.07 -4.09
N ALA A 73 -6.42 17.21 -3.21
CA ALA A 73 -7.83 17.12 -2.86
C ALA A 73 -8.14 18.10 -1.72
N ALA A 74 -9.44 18.36 -1.48
CA ALA A 74 -9.86 19.20 -0.36
C ALA A 74 -9.39 18.61 0.99
N MET A 75 -9.13 19.50 1.96
CA MET A 75 -8.79 19.15 3.37
C MET A 75 -7.41 18.49 3.59
N GLY A 76 -6.35 18.95 2.92
CA GLY A 76 -4.98 18.49 3.21
C GLY A 76 -4.72 17.05 2.75
N THR A 77 -5.52 16.53 1.83
CA THR A 77 -5.26 15.25 1.18
C THR A 77 -4.55 15.48 -0.14
N SER A 78 -3.48 14.72 -0.39
CA SER A 78 -2.80 14.66 -1.68
C SER A 78 -3.20 13.37 -2.42
N SER A 79 -3.25 13.41 -3.75
CA SER A 79 -3.53 12.24 -4.58
C SER A 79 -2.45 12.01 -5.63
N LEU A 80 -2.22 10.74 -5.93
CA LEU A 80 -1.44 10.27 -7.07
C LEU A 80 -2.36 9.49 -7.99
N GLU A 81 -2.58 10.01 -9.18
CA GLU A 81 -3.60 9.51 -10.10
C GLU A 81 -3.03 9.06 -11.45
N SER A 82 -3.58 7.95 -11.92
CA SER A 82 -3.44 7.41 -13.27
C SER A 82 -4.78 6.85 -13.73
N PRO A 83 -4.93 6.47 -15.01
CA PRO A 83 -6.18 5.89 -15.50
C PRO A 83 -6.63 4.62 -14.76
N VAL A 84 -5.71 3.89 -14.12
CA VAL A 84 -5.96 2.58 -13.50
C VAL A 84 -5.81 2.61 -11.98
N VAL A 85 -4.95 3.49 -11.46
CA VAL A 85 -4.63 3.55 -10.03
C VAL A 85 -4.81 4.98 -9.52
N THR A 86 -5.53 5.11 -8.42
CA THR A 86 -5.66 6.34 -7.65
C THR A 86 -5.22 6.06 -6.23
N CYS A 87 -4.23 6.79 -5.72
CA CYS A 87 -3.88 6.75 -4.31
C CYS A 87 -4.13 8.10 -3.65
N PHE A 88 -4.44 8.06 -2.37
CA PHE A 88 -4.66 9.20 -1.49
C PHE A 88 -3.72 9.11 -0.29
N HIS A 89 -3.22 10.27 0.11
CA HIS A 89 -2.42 10.46 1.30
C HIS A 89 -2.97 11.65 2.08
N GLU A 90 -3.39 11.41 3.32
CA GLU A 90 -3.89 12.44 4.22
C GLU A 90 -2.75 13.08 5.01
N ASN A 91 -2.67 14.41 5.01
CA ASN A 91 -1.65 15.11 5.77
C ASN A 91 -1.78 14.79 7.27
N PRO A 92 -0.73 14.26 7.92
CA PRO A 92 -0.74 13.97 9.36
C PRO A 92 -1.05 15.19 10.25
N ASP A 93 -0.81 16.42 9.76
CA ASP A 93 -1.12 17.67 10.47
C ASP A 93 -2.62 17.80 10.79
N ASN A 94 -3.48 17.17 9.99
CA ASN A 94 -4.92 17.14 10.23
C ASN A 94 -5.31 16.36 11.50
N TYR A 95 -4.41 15.55 12.04
CA TYR A 95 -4.65 14.69 13.19
C TYR A 95 -4.10 15.24 14.52
N GLY A 96 -3.49 16.43 14.51
CA GLY A 96 -3.01 17.12 15.71
C GLY A 96 -2.13 16.23 16.59
N SER A 97 -2.40 16.20 17.90
CA SER A 97 -1.57 15.53 18.91
C SER A 97 -1.44 14.01 18.77
N ARG A 98 -2.11 13.37 17.79
CA ARG A 98 -1.96 11.93 17.54
C ARG A 98 -0.54 11.55 17.12
N TYR A 99 0.16 12.45 16.43
CA TYR A 99 1.50 12.20 15.88
C TYR A 99 2.60 13.08 16.48
N TYR A 100 2.21 14.21 17.08
CA TYR A 100 3.13 15.17 17.68
C TYR A 100 3.19 14.96 19.19
N HIS A 101 4.23 14.26 19.65
CA HIS A 101 4.52 14.05 21.07
C HIS A 101 5.52 15.09 21.58
N ASP A 102 5.40 15.44 22.86
CA ASP A 102 6.34 16.34 23.54
C ASP A 102 7.76 15.75 23.52
N GLY A 103 8.69 16.45 22.87
CA GLY A 103 10.12 16.12 22.86
C GLY A 103 10.73 15.97 21.47
N ASP A 104 9.93 15.68 20.45
CA ASP A 104 10.37 15.69 19.05
C ASP A 104 10.18 17.09 18.46
N ASP A 105 11.13 17.58 17.67
CA ASP A 105 10.88 18.76 16.84
C ASP A 105 9.81 18.45 15.77
N TYR A 106 9.15 19.51 15.27
CA TYR A 106 8.07 19.38 14.29
C TYR A 106 8.46 18.54 13.07
N ILE A 107 9.68 18.72 12.54
CA ILE A 107 10.14 18.04 11.32
C ILE A 107 10.30 16.55 11.60
N THR A 108 10.88 16.20 12.74
CA THR A 108 11.06 14.81 13.17
C THR A 108 9.72 14.12 13.38
N ALA A 109 8.79 14.77 14.09
CA ALA A 109 7.46 14.24 14.34
C ALA A 109 6.64 14.08 13.03
N HIS A 110 6.69 15.08 12.14
CA HIS A 110 6.01 15.05 10.85
C HIS A 110 6.54 13.92 9.96
N ASN A 111 7.85 13.79 9.81
CA ASN A 111 8.45 12.71 9.01
C ASN A 111 8.15 11.30 9.56
N LYS A 112 7.97 11.17 10.88
CA LYS A 112 7.56 9.91 11.51
C LYS A 112 6.08 9.61 11.23
N ALA A 113 5.23 10.64 11.24
CA ALA A 113 3.81 10.53 10.95
C ALA A 113 3.57 10.13 9.47
N GLU A 114 4.35 10.69 8.54
CA GLU A 114 4.41 10.32 7.12
C GLU A 114 4.75 8.83 6.88
N LYS A 115 5.14 8.07 7.91
CA LYS A 115 5.36 6.62 7.81
C LYS A 115 4.20 5.80 8.37
N ASP A 116 3.14 6.42 8.87
CA ASP A 116 1.94 5.71 9.35
C ASP A 116 1.13 5.18 8.15
N PRO A 117 1.00 3.84 8.00
CA PRO A 117 0.24 3.26 6.90
C PRO A 117 -1.25 3.60 6.89
N SER A 118 -1.81 4.07 8.01
CA SER A 118 -3.24 4.46 8.10
C SER A 118 -3.58 5.74 7.35
N LEU A 119 -2.57 6.54 6.97
CA LEU A 119 -2.76 7.76 6.18
C LEU A 119 -2.91 7.50 4.67
N TYR A 120 -2.76 6.24 4.24
CA TYR A 120 -2.69 5.86 2.83
C TYR A 120 -3.85 4.96 2.41
N ARG A 121 -4.43 5.27 1.26
CA ARG A 121 -5.45 4.46 0.58
C ARG A 121 -5.20 4.47 -0.91
N CYS A 122 -5.22 3.29 -1.53
CA CYS A 122 -5.09 3.17 -2.98
C CYS A 122 -6.25 2.36 -3.56
N ASN A 123 -6.77 2.80 -4.69
CA ASN A 123 -7.81 2.12 -5.43
C ASN A 123 -7.26 1.76 -6.81
N ILE A 124 -7.40 0.48 -7.17
CA ILE A 124 -7.08 -0.01 -8.51
C ILE A 124 -8.39 -0.32 -9.21
N LYS A 125 -8.62 0.32 -10.36
CA LYS A 125 -9.81 0.15 -11.19
C LYS A 125 -9.46 -0.74 -12.37
N ILE A 126 -10.17 -1.84 -12.51
CA ILE A 126 -10.03 -2.74 -13.65
C ILE A 126 -11.35 -2.75 -14.42
N ASP A 127 -11.29 -2.35 -15.68
CA ASP A 127 -12.40 -2.44 -16.61
C ASP A 127 -12.38 -3.77 -17.37
N GLN A 128 -13.36 -3.97 -18.26
CA GLN A 128 -13.42 -5.17 -19.09
C GLN A 128 -12.20 -5.33 -20.01
N ASN A 129 -11.53 -4.23 -20.38
CA ASN A 129 -10.33 -4.25 -21.22
C ASN A 129 -9.08 -4.69 -20.43
N GLY A 130 -9.02 -4.39 -19.13
CA GLY A 130 -7.97 -4.83 -18.23
C GLY A 130 -8.06 -6.32 -17.85
N LEU A 131 -9.26 -6.91 -17.88
CA LEU A 131 -9.48 -8.36 -17.67
C LEU A 131 -9.34 -9.18 -18.97
N ALA A 132 -9.58 -8.56 -20.12
CA ALA A 132 -9.52 -9.22 -21.43
C ALA A 132 -8.15 -9.03 -22.10
N LYS A 133 -7.12 -9.71 -21.61
CA LYS A 133 -5.98 -10.09 -22.46
C LYS A 133 -6.11 -11.57 -22.81
N LYS A 134 -6.55 -11.83 -24.06
CA LYS A 134 -6.34 -13.11 -24.74
C LYS A 134 -4.89 -13.22 -25.22
#